data_AF-A0A7S1M5J9-F1
#
_entry.id   AF-A0A7S1M5J9-F1
#
_cell.length_a   1.000
_cell.length_b   1.000
_cell.length_c   1.000
_cell.angle_alpha   90.00
_cell.angle_beta   90.00
_cell.angle_gamma   90.00
#
_symmetry.space_group_name_H-M   'P 1'
#
loop_
_entity.id
_entity.type
_entity.pdbx_description
1 polymer ?
#
loop_
_entity_poly.entity_id
_entity_poly.type
_entity_poly.pdbx_seq_one_letter_code
_entity_poly.pdbx_strand_id
1 'polypeptide(L)'
;MQHEELKQAMLTMRNSCSSKFRGLESELCALKKIRGELNKMKGDKHPFFQDCEVAEKWEEKECSASCGGGTQELTRAIITPPSGGGAQCPPTKQVQTCNEQPCPINCKMSQWSGFSACSAGCGGGVSQRSREIKVQPRYEGDPCGETSEAIPCNMQACDKDCGLVKWTPWSECSKACDSGTRTRRRTVKHAAVGRGECPAVDSPERLERKKCNEQPCIRDKSMPLMCSTKLDLVLALDGSGSVGSSGWEATKKFAAMFLKAFEGQGADAQVSLILFSGPYSYSQMRKCAGSGAGLDMAKDCKVSMVQHFSSDVKSTQASLAKLAWPRGTTLTSQALELAHSELTLGRADAEKVVLVITDGIPVSSRATSMSAKRLREKARLMFGAVKLGKRGLRYMVNWGSKPTKENVLKIQSFQDLESLDTVDTLVTDMCKNITVPTSATLAVTIR
;
A
#
# COMPACT_ATOMS: atom_id res chain seq x y z
N MET A 1 39.10 59.47 -48.27
CA MET A 1 39.32 59.62 -49.73
C MET A 1 38.13 59.12 -50.55
N GLN A 2 37.73 57.84 -50.46
CA GLN A 2 36.69 57.24 -51.32
C GLN A 2 35.28 57.90 -51.29
N HIS A 3 34.80 58.39 -50.14
CA HIS A 3 33.47 59.01 -50.07
C HIS A 3 33.40 60.35 -50.83
N GLU A 4 34.50 61.11 -50.81
CA GLU A 4 34.54 62.42 -51.49
C GLU A 4 34.78 62.27 -52.99
N GLU A 5 35.48 61.22 -53.43
CA GLU A 5 35.55 60.81 -54.84
C GLU A 5 34.19 60.40 -55.40
N LEU A 6 33.41 59.60 -54.66
CA LEU A 6 32.05 59.19 -55.05
C LEU A 6 31.09 60.38 -55.16
N LYS A 7 31.21 61.34 -54.24
CA LYS A 7 30.42 62.57 -54.25
C LYS A 7 30.79 63.46 -55.43
N GLN A 8 32.08 63.60 -55.75
CA GLN A 8 32.53 64.33 -56.95
C GLN A 8 32.09 63.63 -58.24
N ALA A 9 32.14 62.29 -58.30
CA ALA A 9 31.63 61.52 -59.43
C ALA A 9 30.11 61.70 -59.61
N MET A 10 29.33 61.65 -58.52
CA MET A 10 27.88 61.86 -58.55
C MET A 10 27.52 63.28 -59.01
N LEU A 11 28.24 64.30 -58.53
CA LEU A 11 28.04 65.70 -58.96
C LEU A 11 28.41 65.90 -60.43
N THR A 12 29.51 65.30 -60.89
CA THR A 12 29.95 65.36 -62.29
C THR A 12 28.96 64.67 -63.22
N MET A 13 28.48 63.48 -62.84
CA MET A 13 27.46 62.73 -63.58
C MET A 13 26.14 63.50 -63.64
N ARG A 14 25.69 64.08 -62.52
CA ARG A 14 24.49 64.91 -62.46
C ARG A 14 24.60 66.13 -63.38
N ASN A 15 25.74 66.83 -63.35
CA ASN A 15 25.96 68.01 -64.21
C ASN A 15 26.00 67.61 -65.69
N SER A 16 26.65 66.50 -66.04
CA SER A 16 26.65 65.94 -67.39
C SER A 16 25.24 65.57 -67.84
N CYS A 17 24.45 64.93 -66.97
CA CYS A 17 23.06 64.56 -67.25
C CYS A 17 22.19 65.80 -67.47
N SER A 18 22.30 66.83 -66.61
CA SER A 18 21.57 68.09 -66.80
C SER A 18 21.98 68.83 -68.07
N SER A 19 23.27 68.80 -68.44
CA SER A 19 23.75 69.38 -69.69
C SER A 19 23.16 68.66 -70.90
N LYS A 20 23.20 67.32 -70.92
CA LYS A 20 22.60 66.51 -71.98
C LYS A 20 21.09 66.69 -72.07
N PHE A 21 20.41 66.77 -70.93
CA PHE A 21 18.96 66.99 -70.87
C PHE A 21 18.57 68.34 -71.48
N ARG A 22 19.26 69.43 -71.12
CA ARG A 22 19.06 70.74 -71.75
C ARG A 22 19.39 70.72 -73.25
N GLY A 23 20.42 69.96 -73.65
CA GLY A 23 20.74 69.73 -75.05
C GLY A 23 19.56 69.10 -75.80
N LEU A 24 19.05 67.99 -75.28
CA LEU A 24 17.88 67.28 -75.83
C LEU A 24 16.62 68.16 -75.85
N GLU A 25 16.35 68.95 -74.81
CA GLU A 25 15.22 69.89 -74.81
C GLU A 25 15.34 70.95 -75.91
N SER A 26 16.56 71.45 -76.15
CA SER A 26 16.79 72.44 -77.20
C SER A 26 16.67 71.83 -78.60
N GLU A 27 17.18 70.62 -78.82
CA GLU A 27 16.99 69.85 -80.07
C GLU A 27 15.50 69.53 -80.30
N LEU A 28 14.77 69.12 -79.25
CA LEU A 28 13.34 68.84 -79.32
C LEU A 28 12.55 70.11 -79.69
N CYS A 29 12.90 71.26 -79.12
CA CYS A 29 12.31 72.55 -79.50
C CYS A 29 12.61 72.91 -80.97
N ALA A 30 13.84 72.69 -81.45
CA ALA A 30 14.20 72.92 -82.85
C ALA A 30 13.39 72.02 -83.80
N LEU A 31 13.27 70.73 -83.48
CA LEU A 31 12.45 69.77 -84.24
C LEU A 31 10.96 70.13 -84.22
N LYS A 32 10.43 70.58 -83.08
CA LYS A 32 9.05 71.08 -82.98
C LYS A 32 8.83 72.30 -83.89
N LYS A 33 9.78 73.25 -83.95
CA LYS A 33 9.71 74.41 -84.84
C LYS A 33 9.72 74.01 -86.32
N ILE A 34 10.61 73.09 -86.72
CA ILE A 34 10.69 72.55 -88.09
C ILE A 34 9.36 71.87 -88.48
N ARG A 35 8.80 71.04 -87.59
CA ARG A 35 7.52 70.37 -87.81
C ARG A 35 6.36 71.35 -87.97
N GLY A 36 6.37 72.45 -87.21
CA GLY A 36 5.38 73.53 -87.35
C GLY A 36 5.42 74.22 -88.71
N GLU A 37 6.61 74.51 -89.24
CA GLU A 37 6.78 75.10 -90.58
C GLU A 37 6.40 74.12 -91.71
N LEU A 38 6.71 72.83 -91.56
CA LEU A 38 6.29 71.79 -92.52
C LEU A 38 4.76 71.66 -92.63
N ASN A 39 4.04 71.80 -91.51
CA ASN A 39 2.57 71.77 -91.53
C ASN A 39 1.96 73.03 -92.20
N LYS A 40 2.58 74.21 -92.06
CA LYS A 40 2.17 75.43 -92.81
C LYS A 40 2.30 75.24 -94.33
N MET A 41 3.37 74.59 -94.80
CA MET A 41 3.58 74.29 -96.22
C MET A 41 2.53 73.34 -96.80
N LYS A 42 1.92 72.47 -95.99
CA LYS A 42 0.84 71.56 -96.40
C LYS A 42 -0.56 72.22 -96.47
N GLY A 43 -0.65 73.53 -96.25
CA GLY A 43 -1.88 74.31 -96.41
C GLY A 43 -2.73 74.45 -95.14
N ASP A 44 -2.21 74.04 -93.98
CA ASP A 44 -2.92 74.14 -92.70
C ASP A 44 -2.77 75.56 -92.13
N LYS A 45 -3.89 76.25 -91.84
CA LYS A 45 -3.91 77.68 -91.44
C LYS A 45 -3.74 77.92 -89.94
N HIS A 46 -3.47 76.90 -89.13
CA HIS A 46 -3.35 77.00 -87.68
C HIS A 46 -1.86 77.11 -87.26
N PRO A 47 -1.44 78.12 -86.45
CA PRO A 47 -0.01 78.37 -86.23
C PRO A 47 0.71 77.42 -85.23
N PHE A 48 -0.03 76.56 -84.52
CA PHE A 48 0.51 75.69 -83.46
C PHE A 48 -0.12 74.28 -83.53
N PHE A 49 0.72 73.24 -83.45
CA PHE A 49 0.30 71.84 -83.32
C PHE A 49 0.55 71.39 -81.87
N GLN A 50 -0.30 70.48 -81.37
CA GLN A 50 -0.16 69.94 -80.02
C GLN A 50 -0.13 68.42 -80.09
N ASP A 51 0.99 67.85 -79.65
CA ASP A 51 1.12 66.40 -79.54
C ASP A 51 0.36 65.90 -78.31
N CYS A 52 -0.11 64.66 -78.38
CA CYS A 52 -0.78 64.06 -77.24
C CYS A 52 0.20 63.79 -76.09
N GLU A 53 -0.15 64.27 -74.89
CA GLU A 53 0.59 63.98 -73.65
C GLU A 53 -0.27 63.13 -72.74
N VAL A 54 0.31 62.06 -72.21
CA VAL A 54 -0.33 61.13 -71.27
C VAL A 54 0.32 61.25 -69.90
N ALA A 55 -0.40 60.85 -68.85
CA ALA A 55 0.16 60.84 -67.51
C ALA A 55 1.41 59.96 -67.42
N GLU A 56 2.43 60.45 -66.69
CA GLU A 56 3.69 59.73 -66.48
C GLU A 56 3.50 58.48 -65.61
N LYS A 57 2.55 58.55 -64.66
CA LYS A 57 2.24 57.45 -63.74
C LYS A 57 1.06 56.63 -64.28
N TRP A 58 1.22 55.31 -64.25
CA TRP A 58 0.14 54.36 -64.49
C TRP A 58 -0.70 54.15 -63.22
N GLU A 59 -2.02 54.04 -63.39
CA GLU A 59 -2.93 53.58 -62.35
C GLU A 59 -3.08 52.06 -62.44
N GLU A 60 -2.78 51.38 -61.33
CA GLU A 60 -2.79 49.92 -61.23
C GLU A 60 -4.15 49.44 -60.73
N LYS A 61 -4.81 48.59 -61.51
CA LYS A 61 -6.01 47.87 -61.04
C LYS A 61 -5.62 46.61 -60.26
N GLU A 62 -6.57 46.08 -59.50
CA GLU A 62 -6.37 44.82 -58.78
C GLU A 62 -5.98 43.68 -59.72
N CYS A 63 -5.00 42.89 -59.28
CA CYS A 63 -4.56 41.70 -59.99
C CYS A 63 -5.67 40.65 -59.99
N SER A 64 -5.88 39.98 -61.13
CA SER A 64 -6.91 38.94 -61.31
C SER A 64 -6.74 37.71 -60.39
N ALA A 65 -5.55 37.46 -59.88
CA ALA A 65 -5.27 36.38 -58.93
C ALA A 65 -4.37 36.89 -57.80
N SER A 66 -4.55 36.39 -56.59
CA SER A 66 -3.73 36.75 -55.42
C SER A 66 -2.41 35.96 -55.33
N CYS A 67 -2.29 34.84 -56.06
CA CYS A 67 -1.10 33.98 -56.13
C CYS A 67 -1.19 33.07 -57.37
N GLY A 68 -0.08 32.43 -57.75
CA GLY A 68 -0.04 31.45 -58.85
C GLY A 68 0.04 32.07 -60.24
N GLY A 69 0.26 33.38 -60.34
CA GLY A 69 0.32 34.13 -61.59
C GLY A 69 -1.06 34.62 -62.05
N GLY A 70 -1.22 35.94 -62.06
CA GLY A 70 -2.36 36.64 -62.63
C GLY A 70 -1.92 37.75 -63.58
N THR A 71 -2.88 38.40 -64.20
CA THR A 71 -2.68 39.60 -65.02
C THR A 71 -3.37 40.79 -64.38
N GLN A 72 -2.72 41.97 -64.43
CA GLN A 72 -3.29 43.25 -64.02
C GLN A 72 -3.27 44.26 -65.17
N GLU A 73 -4.34 45.03 -65.29
CA GLU A 73 -4.48 46.11 -66.27
C GLU A 73 -3.96 47.42 -65.64
N LEU A 74 -3.02 48.04 -66.33
CA LEU A 74 -2.52 49.38 -66.06
C LEU A 74 -3.23 50.35 -67.00
N THR A 75 -3.75 51.46 -66.45
CA THR A 75 -4.35 52.54 -67.26
C THR A 75 -3.71 53.88 -66.96
N ARG A 76 -3.56 54.74 -67.98
CA ARG A 76 -3.11 56.12 -67.79
C ARG A 76 -3.99 57.08 -68.59
N ALA A 77 -4.29 58.23 -68.00
CA ALA A 77 -5.12 59.24 -68.63
C ALA A 77 -4.34 60.04 -69.69
N ILE A 78 -5.05 60.54 -70.69
CA ILE A 78 -4.56 61.55 -71.61
C ILE A 78 -4.68 62.90 -70.89
N ILE A 79 -3.55 63.58 -70.68
CA ILE A 79 -3.52 64.93 -70.08
C ILE A 79 -3.86 65.96 -71.14
N THR A 80 -3.25 65.82 -72.32
CA THR A 80 -3.38 66.78 -73.42
C THR A 80 -3.76 66.04 -74.68
N PRO A 81 -4.94 66.28 -75.28
CA PRO A 81 -5.36 65.63 -76.53
C PRO A 81 -4.61 66.20 -77.73
N PRO A 82 -4.40 65.41 -78.80
CA PRO A 82 -3.70 65.90 -79.99
C PRO A 82 -4.58 66.87 -80.80
N SER A 83 -4.00 67.99 -81.26
CA SER A 83 -4.70 68.98 -82.09
C SER A 83 -3.80 69.54 -83.20
N GLY A 84 -4.41 70.05 -84.28
CA GLY A 84 -3.69 70.71 -85.39
C GLY A 84 -2.63 69.85 -86.09
N GLY A 85 -2.90 68.55 -86.29
CA GLY A 85 -1.94 67.62 -86.92
C GLY A 85 -0.86 67.04 -85.97
N GLY A 86 -1.09 67.13 -84.66
CA GLY A 86 -0.26 66.51 -83.62
C GLY A 86 -0.23 64.97 -83.67
N ALA A 87 0.77 64.36 -83.02
CA ALA A 87 0.96 62.92 -82.96
C ALA A 87 -0.11 62.27 -82.06
N GLN A 88 -0.60 61.10 -82.47
CA GLN A 88 -1.59 60.34 -81.69
C GLN A 88 -0.98 59.85 -80.36
N CYS A 89 -1.85 59.68 -79.36
CA CYS A 89 -1.44 59.24 -78.03
C CYS A 89 -0.80 57.86 -78.05
N PRO A 90 0.27 57.63 -77.28
CA PRO A 90 0.76 56.29 -77.03
C PRO A 90 -0.30 55.46 -76.28
N PRO A 91 -0.17 54.12 -76.23
CA PRO A 91 -1.16 53.26 -75.56
C PRO A 91 -1.47 53.74 -74.14
N THR A 92 -2.76 53.86 -73.85
CA THR A 92 -3.30 54.27 -72.55
C THR A 92 -3.65 53.07 -71.66
N LYS A 93 -3.44 51.85 -72.19
CA LYS A 93 -3.70 50.58 -71.52
C LYS A 93 -2.52 49.64 -71.74
N GLN A 94 -2.12 48.93 -70.69
CA GLN A 94 -1.10 47.88 -70.72
C GLN A 94 -1.51 46.75 -69.78
N VAL A 95 -1.17 45.50 -70.12
CA VAL A 95 -1.36 44.35 -69.25
C VAL A 95 0.01 43.84 -68.82
N GLN A 96 0.18 43.57 -67.53
CA GLN A 96 1.40 42.96 -67.00
C GLN A 96 1.07 41.76 -66.09
N THR A 97 2.03 40.87 -65.91
CA THR A 97 1.92 39.77 -64.95
C THR A 97 2.07 40.28 -63.53
N CYS A 98 1.37 39.64 -62.60
CA CYS A 98 1.38 39.97 -61.18
C CYS A 98 1.18 38.70 -60.35
N ASN A 99 1.59 38.75 -59.08
CA ASN A 99 1.35 37.69 -58.11
C ASN A 99 1.87 36.30 -58.51
N GLU A 100 3.10 36.24 -59.04
CA GLU A 100 3.75 35.00 -59.50
C GLU A 100 4.21 34.09 -58.35
N GLN A 101 4.11 34.53 -57.09
CA GLN A 101 4.37 33.68 -55.94
C GLN A 101 3.47 32.43 -55.95
N PRO A 102 4.00 31.23 -55.62
CA PRO A 102 3.19 30.04 -55.45
C PRO A 102 2.09 30.22 -54.41
N CYS A 103 0.90 29.66 -54.68
CA CYS A 103 -0.20 29.73 -53.73
C CYS A 103 0.05 28.90 -52.46
N PRO A 104 -0.48 29.34 -51.31
CA PRO A 104 -0.45 28.54 -50.08
C PRO A 104 -1.08 27.17 -50.25
N ILE A 105 -0.36 26.13 -49.82
CA ILE A 105 -0.86 24.76 -49.79
C ILE A 105 -1.13 24.40 -48.33
N ASN A 106 -2.40 24.30 -47.97
CA ASN A 106 -2.83 23.95 -46.62
C ASN A 106 -2.66 22.45 -46.34
N CYS A 107 -2.35 22.12 -45.10
CA CYS A 107 -2.26 20.72 -44.68
C CYS A 107 -3.59 19.98 -44.85
N LYS A 108 -3.54 18.74 -45.35
CA LYS A 108 -4.69 17.81 -45.39
C LYS A 108 -4.34 16.55 -44.62
N MET A 109 -5.16 16.21 -43.63
CA MET A 109 -4.99 15.02 -42.79
C MET A 109 -6.02 13.93 -43.12
N SER A 110 -5.72 12.67 -42.81
CA SER A 110 -6.67 11.57 -42.90
C SER A 110 -7.76 11.68 -41.83
N GLN A 111 -8.78 10.82 -41.93
CA GLN A 111 -9.65 10.54 -40.79
C GLN A 111 -8.83 9.88 -39.67
N TRP A 112 -9.27 10.07 -38.43
CA TRP A 112 -8.70 9.39 -37.27
C TRP A 112 -8.89 7.88 -37.35
N SER A 113 -7.90 7.13 -36.86
CA SER A 113 -8.08 5.73 -36.53
C SER A 113 -9.12 5.55 -35.42
N GLY A 114 -9.58 4.32 -35.23
CA GLY A 114 -10.22 3.93 -33.99
C GLY A 114 -9.26 4.09 -32.81
N PHE A 115 -9.82 4.27 -31.62
CA PHE A 115 -9.06 4.20 -30.37
C PHE A 115 -8.56 2.78 -30.13
N SER A 116 -7.32 2.65 -29.68
CA SER A 116 -6.73 1.37 -29.24
C SER A 116 -7.40 0.84 -27.98
N ALA A 117 -7.19 -0.44 -27.68
CA ALA A 117 -7.55 -0.99 -26.38
C ALA A 117 -6.86 -0.20 -25.26
N CYS A 118 -7.55 -0.02 -24.14
CA CYS A 118 -6.96 0.67 -22.99
C CYS A 118 -5.71 -0.05 -22.50
N SER A 119 -4.64 0.69 -22.20
CA SER A 119 -3.36 0.14 -21.77
C SER A 119 -3.43 -0.67 -20.45
N ALA A 120 -4.45 -0.42 -19.62
CA ALA A 120 -4.66 -1.10 -18.35
C ALA A 120 -6.15 -1.45 -18.18
N GLY A 121 -6.46 -2.59 -17.56
CA GLY A 121 -7.84 -3.02 -17.30
C GLY A 121 -8.52 -2.32 -16.10
N CYS A 122 -7.72 -1.71 -15.22
CA CYS A 122 -8.13 -0.91 -14.06
C CYS A 122 -6.92 -0.09 -13.59
N GLY A 123 -7.11 0.83 -12.64
CA GLY A 123 -6.03 1.61 -12.02
C GLY A 123 -5.57 2.80 -12.85
N GLY A 124 -6.31 3.13 -13.92
CA GLY A 124 -5.96 4.15 -14.88
C GLY A 124 -5.07 3.61 -16.00
N GLY A 125 -5.53 3.80 -17.23
CA GLY A 125 -4.80 3.52 -18.45
C GLY A 125 -5.03 4.61 -19.48
N VAL A 126 -4.40 4.46 -20.64
CA VAL A 126 -4.51 5.39 -21.77
C VAL A 126 -4.95 4.60 -22.99
N SER A 127 -5.91 5.16 -23.73
CA SER A 127 -6.27 4.71 -25.06
C SER A 127 -5.85 5.77 -26.06
N GLN A 128 -5.23 5.35 -27.16
CA GLN A 128 -4.65 6.26 -28.16
C GLN A 128 -5.25 6.02 -29.54
N ARG A 129 -5.40 7.10 -30.32
CA ARG A 129 -5.70 7.07 -31.76
C ARG A 129 -4.74 7.95 -32.53
N SER A 130 -4.57 7.68 -33.82
CA SER A 130 -3.66 8.42 -34.69
C SER A 130 -4.29 8.74 -36.05
N ARG A 131 -3.73 9.72 -36.76
CA ARG A 131 -4.09 10.06 -38.15
C ARG A 131 -2.85 10.49 -38.91
N GLU A 132 -2.88 10.32 -40.23
CA GLU A 132 -1.75 10.61 -41.10
C GLU A 132 -1.91 11.96 -41.80
N ILE A 133 -0.79 12.61 -42.09
CA ILE A 133 -0.75 13.82 -42.92
C ILE A 133 -0.69 13.37 -44.38
N LYS A 134 -1.76 13.64 -45.13
CA LYS A 134 -1.84 13.32 -46.57
C LYS A 134 -1.17 14.38 -47.45
N VAL A 135 -1.22 15.64 -47.04
CA VAL A 135 -0.58 16.77 -47.74
C VAL A 135 0.14 17.62 -46.72
N GLN A 136 1.45 17.79 -46.90
CA GLN A 136 2.28 18.66 -46.06
C GLN A 136 2.06 20.14 -46.45
N PRO A 137 1.99 21.06 -45.47
CA PRO A 137 1.80 22.47 -45.75
C PRO A 137 3.03 23.08 -46.43
N ARG A 138 2.80 23.96 -47.41
CA ARG A 138 3.85 24.70 -48.13
C ARG A 138 3.40 26.13 -48.41
N TYR A 139 4.36 27.02 -48.66
CA TYR A 139 4.13 28.41 -49.07
C TYR A 139 3.18 29.16 -48.11
N GLU A 140 3.48 29.13 -46.81
CA GLU A 140 2.67 29.78 -45.76
C GLU A 140 1.23 29.23 -45.61
N GLY A 141 0.96 28.04 -46.13
CA GLY A 141 -0.31 27.34 -45.87
C GLY A 141 -0.47 26.90 -44.42
N ASP A 142 -1.72 26.70 -44.01
CA ASP A 142 -2.07 26.37 -42.62
C ASP A 142 -1.35 25.10 -42.12
N PRO A 143 -0.76 25.12 -40.91
CA PRO A 143 -0.03 23.98 -40.36
C PRO A 143 -0.97 22.80 -40.08
N CYS A 144 -0.41 21.59 -40.07
CA CYS A 144 -1.15 20.40 -39.63
C CYS A 144 -1.48 20.48 -38.14
N GLY A 145 -2.68 20.01 -37.77
CA GLY A 145 -3.01 19.76 -36.37
C GLY A 145 -2.34 18.50 -35.82
N GLU A 146 -2.68 18.12 -34.59
CA GLU A 146 -2.12 16.94 -33.92
C GLU A 146 -2.40 15.64 -34.69
N THR A 147 -1.41 14.74 -34.72
CA THR A 147 -1.47 13.44 -35.39
C THR A 147 -1.71 12.27 -34.45
N SER A 148 -1.67 12.51 -33.14
CA SER A 148 -1.90 11.52 -32.08
C SER A 148 -2.73 12.14 -30.97
N GLU A 149 -3.69 11.36 -30.46
CA GLU A 149 -4.56 11.77 -29.36
C GLU A 149 -4.64 10.64 -28.34
N ALA A 150 -4.59 10.99 -27.06
CA ALA A 150 -4.61 10.07 -25.94
C ALA A 150 -5.71 10.46 -24.95
N ILE A 151 -6.55 9.50 -24.56
CA ILE A 151 -7.61 9.71 -23.57
C ILE A 151 -7.43 8.76 -22.37
N PRO A 152 -7.71 9.22 -21.14
CA PRO A 152 -7.70 8.35 -19.97
C PRO A 152 -8.85 7.33 -20.05
N CYS A 153 -8.59 6.11 -19.63
CA CYS A 153 -9.55 5.02 -19.59
C CYS A 153 -9.32 4.12 -18.36
N ASN A 154 -10.33 3.32 -18.01
CA ASN A 154 -10.26 2.35 -16.93
C ASN A 154 -9.77 2.91 -15.57
N MET A 155 -10.32 4.07 -15.19
CA MET A 155 -9.97 4.79 -13.96
C MET A 155 -10.50 4.13 -12.67
N GLN A 156 -11.30 3.06 -12.77
CA GLN A 156 -11.73 2.27 -11.62
C GLN A 156 -10.54 1.70 -10.85
N ALA A 157 -10.65 1.66 -9.53
CA ALA A 157 -9.63 1.03 -8.70
C ALA A 157 -9.50 -0.46 -9.00
N CYS A 158 -8.29 -1.00 -8.89
CA CYS A 158 -8.03 -2.45 -9.00
C CYS A 158 -8.25 -3.19 -7.66
N ASP A 159 -9.03 -2.61 -6.76
CA ASP A 159 -9.24 -3.14 -5.41
C ASP A 159 -9.89 -4.52 -5.49
N LYS A 160 -9.27 -5.53 -4.86
CA LYS A 160 -9.80 -6.90 -4.79
C LYS A 160 -9.60 -7.45 -3.39
N ASP A 161 -10.68 -7.93 -2.80
CA ASP A 161 -10.62 -8.62 -1.50
C ASP A 161 -9.84 -9.92 -1.61
N CYS A 162 -9.41 -10.44 -0.46
CA CYS A 162 -8.73 -11.72 -0.46
C CYS A 162 -9.68 -12.91 -0.58
N GLY A 163 -9.27 -13.91 -1.33
CA GLY A 163 -9.96 -15.18 -1.37
C GLY A 163 -9.50 -16.08 -0.25
N LEU A 164 -10.45 -16.74 0.41
CA LEU A 164 -10.19 -17.76 1.42
C LEU A 164 -10.17 -19.17 0.80
N VAL A 165 -9.37 -20.06 1.36
CA VAL A 165 -9.44 -21.50 1.02
C VAL A 165 -10.69 -22.16 1.62
N LYS A 166 -10.98 -23.39 1.21
CA LYS A 166 -12.00 -24.23 1.86
C LYS A 166 -11.66 -24.44 3.33
N TRP A 167 -12.68 -24.66 4.16
CA TRP A 167 -12.49 -24.99 5.57
C TRP A 167 -11.58 -26.21 5.73
N THR A 168 -10.67 -26.15 6.71
CA THR A 168 -10.00 -27.36 7.20
C THR A 168 -11.02 -28.35 7.78
N PRO A 169 -10.67 -29.63 7.91
CA PRO A 169 -11.38 -30.54 8.81
C PRO A 169 -11.48 -29.94 10.22
N TRP A 170 -12.48 -30.39 10.96
CA TRP A 170 -12.58 -30.07 12.38
C TRP A 170 -11.38 -30.66 13.13
N SER A 171 -10.81 -29.88 14.05
CA SER A 171 -9.87 -30.41 15.03
C SER A 171 -10.53 -31.46 15.91
N GLU A 172 -9.72 -32.23 16.61
CA GLU A 172 -10.16 -32.98 17.78
C GLU A 172 -10.83 -32.06 18.81
N CYS A 173 -11.62 -32.65 19.70
CA CYS A 173 -12.23 -31.91 20.80
C CYS A 173 -11.17 -31.49 21.81
N SER A 174 -11.28 -30.27 22.36
CA SER A 174 -10.33 -29.77 23.35
C SER A 174 -10.43 -30.45 24.72
N LYS A 175 -11.54 -31.14 25.01
CA LYS A 175 -11.78 -31.86 26.26
C LYS A 175 -12.34 -33.25 26.00
N ALA A 176 -12.11 -34.18 26.91
CA ALA A 176 -12.73 -35.50 26.90
C ALA A 176 -14.24 -35.47 27.23
N CYS A 177 -14.67 -34.53 28.07
CA CYS A 177 -16.04 -34.38 28.61
C CYS A 177 -16.24 -32.96 29.17
N ASP A 178 -17.39 -32.66 29.76
CA ASP A 178 -17.78 -31.35 30.30
C ASP A 178 -17.76 -30.20 29.28
N SER A 179 -18.21 -30.49 28.05
CA SER A 179 -18.37 -29.53 26.95
C SER A 179 -17.06 -28.86 26.52
N GLY A 180 -16.28 -29.56 25.72
CA GLY A 180 -15.13 -29.00 25.01
C GLY A 180 -15.50 -28.23 23.74
N THR A 181 -14.49 -27.73 23.04
CA THR A 181 -14.60 -27.00 21.78
C THR A 181 -13.71 -27.63 20.72
N ARG A 182 -14.27 -27.90 19.54
CA ARG A 182 -13.50 -28.19 18.33
C ARG A 182 -13.50 -26.98 17.40
N THR A 183 -12.44 -26.82 16.62
CA THR A 183 -12.25 -25.65 15.75
C THR A 183 -11.88 -26.05 14.34
N ARG A 184 -12.22 -25.20 13.37
CA ARG A 184 -11.74 -25.29 11.99
C ARG A 184 -11.39 -23.89 11.48
N ARG A 185 -10.49 -23.81 10.50
CA ARG A 185 -9.97 -22.53 10.01
C ARG A 185 -9.99 -22.43 8.49
N ARG A 186 -9.95 -21.18 7.99
CA ARG A 186 -9.62 -20.85 6.60
C ARG A 186 -8.38 -19.97 6.55
N THR A 187 -7.45 -20.32 5.69
CA THR A 187 -6.29 -19.49 5.34
C THR A 187 -6.59 -18.64 4.11
N VAL A 188 -5.76 -17.62 3.89
CA VAL A 188 -5.87 -16.75 2.73
C VAL A 188 -5.24 -17.47 1.53
N LYS A 189 -6.01 -17.65 0.45
CA LYS A 189 -5.56 -18.24 -0.82
C LYS A 189 -4.79 -17.23 -1.66
N HIS A 190 -5.32 -16.01 -1.77
CA HIS A 190 -4.67 -14.88 -2.44
C HIS A 190 -4.90 -13.63 -1.62
N ALA A 191 -3.86 -12.82 -1.43
CA ALA A 191 -3.93 -11.60 -0.65
C ALA A 191 -4.84 -10.55 -1.30
N ALA A 192 -5.32 -9.61 -0.49
CA ALA A 192 -6.07 -8.48 -0.99
C ALA A 192 -5.16 -7.54 -1.81
N VAL A 193 -5.73 -6.89 -2.83
CA VAL A 193 -5.05 -5.95 -3.71
C VAL A 193 -5.63 -4.56 -3.51
N GLY A 194 -4.77 -3.53 -3.46
CA GLY A 194 -5.20 -2.15 -3.24
C GLY A 194 -5.83 -1.98 -1.86
N ARG A 195 -7.05 -1.45 -1.82
CA ARG A 195 -7.88 -1.31 -0.61
C ARG A 195 -8.78 -2.52 -0.34
N GLY A 196 -8.58 -3.63 -1.03
CA GLY A 196 -9.31 -4.86 -0.71
C GLY A 196 -9.08 -5.28 0.75
N GLU A 197 -10.07 -5.95 1.32
CA GLU A 197 -10.05 -6.36 2.72
C GLU A 197 -9.80 -7.85 2.90
N CYS A 198 -9.27 -8.20 4.07
CA CYS A 198 -9.19 -9.57 4.53
C CYS A 198 -9.81 -9.70 5.91
N PRO A 199 -10.70 -10.69 6.13
CA PRO A 199 -11.15 -11.00 7.47
C PRO A 199 -9.97 -11.34 8.39
N ALA A 200 -10.04 -10.86 9.64
CA ALA A 200 -9.05 -11.14 10.67
C ALA A 200 -8.93 -12.66 10.92
N VAL A 201 -7.78 -13.12 11.40
CA VAL A 201 -7.50 -14.57 11.59
C VAL A 201 -8.48 -15.25 12.55
N ASP A 202 -9.05 -14.50 13.49
CA ASP A 202 -10.00 -14.93 14.51
C ASP A 202 -11.47 -14.57 14.21
N SER A 203 -11.73 -13.96 13.05
CA SER A 203 -13.07 -13.62 12.57
C SER A 203 -13.91 -14.88 12.29
N PRO A 204 -15.25 -14.83 12.40
CA PRO A 204 -16.11 -15.98 12.11
C PRO A 204 -16.00 -16.49 10.67
N GLU A 205 -15.55 -15.65 9.73
CA GLU A 205 -15.29 -16.01 8.34
C GLU A 205 -14.04 -16.91 8.19
N ARG A 206 -13.10 -16.85 9.15
CA ARG A 206 -11.82 -17.59 9.12
C ARG A 206 -11.63 -18.57 10.26
N LEU A 207 -12.40 -18.48 11.33
CA LEU A 207 -12.32 -19.34 12.49
C LEU A 207 -13.72 -19.69 12.98
N GLU A 208 -14.05 -20.98 12.95
CA GLU A 208 -15.30 -21.50 13.48
C GLU A 208 -15.04 -22.38 14.69
N ARG A 209 -15.92 -22.30 15.68
CA ARG A 209 -15.87 -23.06 16.93
C ARG A 209 -17.21 -23.77 17.14
N LYS A 210 -17.16 -25.04 17.49
CA LYS A 210 -18.34 -25.84 17.83
C LYS A 210 -18.10 -26.61 19.12
N LYS A 211 -19.13 -26.71 19.97
CA LYS A 211 -19.09 -27.58 21.15
C LYS A 211 -18.96 -29.05 20.76
N CYS A 212 -18.33 -29.82 21.63
CA CYS A 212 -18.17 -31.27 21.53
C CYS A 212 -18.05 -31.86 22.94
N ASN A 213 -18.26 -33.18 23.05
CA ASN A 213 -18.11 -33.92 24.30
C ASN A 213 -18.89 -33.28 25.46
N GLU A 214 -20.19 -33.04 25.25
CA GLU A 214 -21.05 -32.33 26.22
C GLU A 214 -21.48 -33.21 27.40
N GLN A 215 -21.20 -34.52 27.36
CA GLN A 215 -21.43 -35.42 28.47
C GLN A 215 -20.61 -35.03 29.70
N PRO A 216 -21.15 -35.20 30.92
CA PRO A 216 -20.41 -34.92 32.14
C PRO A 216 -19.26 -35.91 32.36
N CYS A 217 -18.15 -35.45 32.94
CA CYS A 217 -17.07 -36.34 33.35
C CYS A 217 -17.46 -37.18 34.58
N ILE A 218 -17.13 -38.47 34.56
CA ILE A 218 -17.28 -39.37 35.72
C ILE A 218 -16.14 -39.07 36.69
N ARG A 219 -16.47 -38.56 37.89
CA ARG A 219 -15.50 -38.15 38.91
C ARG A 219 -15.55 -39.06 40.13
N ASP A 220 -14.39 -39.31 40.73
CA ASP A 220 -14.27 -39.95 42.04
C ASP A 220 -14.05 -38.87 43.11
N LYS A 221 -14.67 -39.01 44.28
CA LYS A 221 -14.49 -38.06 45.40
C LYS A 221 -13.18 -38.28 46.16
N SER A 222 -12.49 -39.39 45.93
CA SER A 222 -11.29 -39.80 46.67
C SER A 222 -10.00 -39.51 45.91
N MET A 223 -10.05 -39.36 44.58
CA MET A 223 -8.87 -39.21 43.75
C MET A 223 -9.13 -38.39 42.48
N PRO A 224 -8.13 -37.63 41.99
CA PRO A 224 -8.30 -36.81 40.81
C PRO A 224 -8.43 -37.65 39.54
N LEU A 225 -8.99 -37.05 38.49
CA LEU A 225 -8.98 -37.62 37.15
C LEU A 225 -7.54 -37.79 36.63
N MET A 226 -7.29 -38.87 35.90
CA MET A 226 -5.97 -39.15 35.32
C MET A 226 -5.92 -38.70 33.86
N CYS A 227 -4.83 -38.04 33.47
CA CYS A 227 -4.61 -37.57 32.11
C CYS A 227 -3.75 -38.56 31.31
N SER A 228 -4.29 -39.06 30.19
CA SER A 228 -3.57 -39.96 29.27
C SER A 228 -3.19 -39.28 27.95
N THR A 229 -3.29 -37.95 27.90
CA THR A 229 -2.88 -37.17 26.73
C THR A 229 -1.36 -37.01 26.73
N LYS A 230 -0.73 -37.18 25.56
CA LYS A 230 0.70 -36.88 25.39
C LYS A 230 0.94 -35.37 25.54
N LEU A 231 1.47 -34.97 26.69
CA LEU A 231 1.43 -33.59 27.18
C LEU A 231 2.79 -33.14 27.75
N ASP A 232 3.21 -31.93 27.43
CA ASP A 232 4.29 -31.23 28.10
C ASP A 232 3.70 -30.04 28.86
N LEU A 233 3.71 -30.15 30.19
CA LEU A 233 3.08 -29.22 31.12
C LEU A 233 4.15 -28.40 31.85
N VAL A 234 4.09 -27.08 31.72
CA VAL A 234 4.81 -26.16 32.60
C VAL A 234 3.84 -25.64 33.65
N LEU A 235 4.04 -26.03 34.91
CA LEU A 235 3.30 -25.52 36.05
C LEU A 235 4.05 -24.35 36.67
N ALA A 236 3.50 -23.14 36.55
CA ALA A 236 4.07 -21.92 37.13
C ALA A 236 3.28 -21.50 38.37
N LEU A 237 3.92 -21.53 39.53
CA LEU A 237 3.31 -21.21 40.81
C LEU A 237 3.75 -19.83 41.30
N ASP A 238 2.77 -18.99 41.62
CA ASP A 238 3.00 -17.69 42.24
C ASP A 238 3.33 -17.85 43.73
N GLY A 239 4.55 -17.48 44.10
CA GLY A 239 5.02 -17.41 45.48
C GLY A 239 5.16 -15.98 46.00
N SER A 240 4.50 -15.01 45.38
CA SER A 240 4.52 -13.60 45.79
C SER A 240 3.93 -13.39 47.19
N GLY A 241 4.14 -12.19 47.73
CA GLY A 241 3.71 -11.83 49.08
C GLY A 241 2.19 -11.72 49.23
N SER A 242 1.46 -11.46 48.14
CA SER A 242 -0.01 -11.31 48.15
C SER A 242 -0.75 -12.60 48.49
N VAL A 243 -0.15 -13.73 48.11
CA VAL A 243 -0.68 -15.07 48.35
C VAL A 243 -0.86 -15.36 49.85
N GLY A 244 0.04 -14.83 50.69
CA GLY A 244 0.06 -15.08 52.14
C GLY A 244 0.53 -16.50 52.49
N SER A 245 0.76 -16.76 53.78
CA SER A 245 1.28 -18.05 54.25
C SER A 245 0.28 -19.19 54.06
N SER A 246 -0.99 -18.97 54.43
CA SER A 246 -2.05 -19.97 54.25
C SER A 246 -2.34 -20.23 52.76
N GLY A 247 -2.36 -19.18 51.93
CA GLY A 247 -2.52 -19.33 50.49
C GLY A 247 -1.35 -20.07 49.83
N TRP A 248 -0.14 -19.90 50.35
CA TRP A 248 1.05 -20.61 49.85
C TRP A 248 0.97 -22.10 50.15
N GLU A 249 0.59 -22.47 51.37
CA GLU A 249 0.37 -23.88 51.73
C GLU A 249 -0.75 -24.51 50.89
N ALA A 250 -1.87 -23.79 50.68
CA ALA A 250 -2.94 -24.23 49.79
C ALA A 250 -2.47 -24.42 48.34
N THR A 251 -1.62 -23.51 47.83
CA THR A 251 -1.06 -23.58 46.47
C THR A 251 -0.14 -24.79 46.31
N LYS A 252 0.71 -25.09 47.30
CA LYS A 252 1.54 -26.32 47.30
C LYS A 252 0.67 -27.57 47.36
N LYS A 253 -0.37 -27.59 48.21
CA LYS A 253 -1.28 -28.73 48.33
C LYS A 253 -2.04 -28.99 47.03
N PHE A 254 -2.55 -27.94 46.40
CA PHE A 254 -3.13 -28.00 45.06
C PHE A 254 -2.14 -28.57 44.05
N ALA A 255 -0.92 -28.02 43.97
CA ALA A 255 0.07 -28.48 43.01
C ALA A 255 0.41 -29.97 43.24
N ALA A 256 0.53 -30.42 44.47
CA ALA A 256 0.75 -31.83 44.79
C ALA A 256 -0.43 -32.71 44.34
N MET A 257 -1.68 -32.30 44.62
CA MET A 257 -2.88 -33.02 44.18
C MET A 257 -3.01 -33.05 42.65
N PHE A 258 -2.71 -31.93 41.99
CA PHE A 258 -2.77 -31.79 40.55
C PHE A 258 -1.71 -32.63 39.84
N LEU A 259 -0.49 -32.69 40.39
CA LEU A 259 0.57 -33.54 39.83
C LEU A 259 0.17 -35.03 39.85
N LYS A 260 -0.59 -35.50 40.84
CA LYS A 260 -1.10 -36.88 40.87
C LYS A 260 -1.95 -37.24 39.65
N ALA A 261 -2.61 -36.27 39.00
CA ALA A 261 -3.37 -36.50 37.77
C ALA A 261 -2.50 -36.97 36.59
N PHE A 262 -1.18 -36.79 36.68
CA PHE A 262 -0.21 -37.18 35.66
C PHE A 262 0.64 -38.38 36.11
N GLU A 263 0.26 -39.04 37.21
CA GLU A 263 0.90 -40.24 37.73
C GLU A 263 0.12 -41.49 37.34
N GLY A 264 0.79 -42.53 36.82
CA GLY A 264 0.18 -43.85 36.65
C GLY A 264 0.38 -44.48 35.27
N GLN A 265 -0.15 -45.71 35.12
CA GLN A 265 -0.09 -46.45 33.87
C GLN A 265 -0.95 -45.75 32.80
N GLY A 266 -0.31 -45.30 31.73
CA GLY A 266 -0.95 -44.60 30.61
C GLY A 266 -0.80 -43.08 30.60
N ALA A 267 -0.17 -42.49 31.63
CA ALA A 267 0.20 -41.07 31.61
C ALA A 267 1.44 -40.86 30.73
N ASP A 268 1.32 -40.05 29.68
CA ASP A 268 2.42 -39.66 28.78
C ASP A 268 2.73 -38.16 28.92
N ALA A 269 2.96 -37.73 30.17
CA ALA A 269 3.18 -36.34 30.51
C ALA A 269 4.63 -36.06 30.95
N GLN A 270 5.21 -34.97 30.45
CA GLN A 270 6.41 -34.36 31.02
C GLN A 270 6.02 -33.09 31.76
N VAL A 271 6.46 -32.95 33.01
CA VAL A 271 6.13 -31.79 33.84
C VAL A 271 7.38 -31.00 34.19
N SER A 272 7.31 -29.69 33.98
CA SER A 272 8.25 -28.70 34.47
C SER A 272 7.59 -27.84 35.55
N LEU A 273 8.35 -27.45 36.56
CA LEU A 273 7.89 -26.63 37.68
C LEU A 273 8.67 -25.32 37.74
N ILE A 274 7.95 -24.21 37.66
CA ILE A 274 8.47 -22.85 37.81
C ILE A 274 7.88 -22.25 39.08
N LEU A 275 8.75 -21.72 39.94
CA LEU A 275 8.36 -20.88 41.07
C LEU A 275 8.70 -19.44 40.73
N PHE A 276 7.73 -18.54 40.83
CA PHE A 276 7.98 -17.12 40.57
C PHE A 276 7.44 -16.23 41.68
N SER A 277 8.20 -15.18 41.97
CA SER A 277 7.75 -14.05 42.77
C SER A 277 8.40 -12.79 42.20
N GLY A 278 9.18 -12.04 42.99
CA GLY A 278 9.88 -10.87 42.51
C GLY A 278 10.59 -10.12 43.64
N PRO A 279 11.62 -9.32 43.32
CA PRO A 279 12.31 -8.50 44.31
C PRO A 279 11.39 -7.39 44.82
N TYR A 280 11.67 -6.90 46.03
CA TYR A 280 10.95 -5.77 46.62
C TYR A 280 11.41 -4.42 46.07
N SER A 281 12.66 -4.34 45.57
CA SER A 281 13.22 -3.10 45.02
C SER A 281 12.83 -2.92 43.55
N TYR A 282 12.28 -1.75 43.23
CA TYR A 282 11.94 -1.36 41.86
C TYR A 282 13.16 -1.34 40.92
N SER A 283 14.35 -0.97 41.43
CA SER A 283 15.59 -0.99 40.65
C SER A 283 15.99 -2.40 40.24
N GLN A 284 15.97 -3.35 41.19
CA GLN A 284 16.24 -4.76 40.89
C GLN A 284 15.19 -5.35 39.96
N MET A 285 13.92 -5.05 40.19
CA MET A 285 12.80 -5.46 39.35
C MET A 285 12.97 -5.03 37.89
N ARG A 286 13.41 -3.78 37.64
CA ARG A 286 13.71 -3.31 36.28
C ARG A 286 14.87 -4.05 35.64
N LYS A 287 15.93 -4.37 36.40
CA LYS A 287 17.04 -5.17 35.87
C LYS A 287 16.60 -6.59 35.52
N CYS A 288 15.80 -7.21 36.40
CA CYS A 288 15.16 -8.52 36.19
C CYS A 288 14.24 -8.55 34.96
N ALA A 289 13.65 -7.43 34.56
CA ALA A 289 12.75 -7.32 33.40
C ALA A 289 13.45 -7.02 32.06
N GLY A 290 14.79 -7.10 32.00
CA GLY A 290 15.54 -7.04 30.73
C GLY A 290 16.65 -6.00 30.63
N SER A 291 17.23 -5.52 31.74
CA SER A 291 18.31 -4.52 31.70
C SER A 291 19.56 -4.89 32.50
N GLY A 292 19.62 -6.08 33.11
CA GLY A 292 20.81 -6.54 33.85
C GLY A 292 21.52 -7.70 33.15
N ALA A 293 22.79 -7.49 32.80
CA ALA A 293 23.70 -8.60 32.48
C ALA A 293 24.23 -9.22 33.79
N GLY A 294 24.40 -10.55 33.83
CA GLY A 294 25.00 -11.26 34.95
C GLY A 294 24.12 -11.43 36.20
N LEU A 295 22.79 -11.37 36.07
CA LEU A 295 21.85 -11.63 37.17
C LEU A 295 21.53 -13.12 37.30
N ASP A 296 21.47 -13.60 38.54
CA ASP A 296 20.94 -14.91 38.87
C ASP A 296 19.42 -14.79 39.05
N MET A 297 18.64 -15.31 38.09
CA MET A 297 17.18 -15.20 38.11
C MET A 297 16.55 -15.82 39.38
N ALA A 298 17.14 -16.88 39.91
CA ALA A 298 16.62 -17.56 41.10
C ALA A 298 16.91 -16.74 42.36
N LYS A 299 18.14 -16.23 42.52
CA LYS A 299 18.54 -15.48 43.72
C LYS A 299 18.09 -14.03 43.70
N ASP A 300 18.34 -13.32 42.60
CA ASP A 300 18.14 -11.88 42.51
C ASP A 300 16.69 -11.52 42.16
N CYS A 301 16.08 -12.31 41.26
CA CYS A 301 14.74 -12.05 40.75
C CYS A 301 13.65 -12.88 41.43
N LYS A 302 14.04 -13.87 42.25
CA LYS A 302 13.14 -14.83 42.89
C LYS A 302 12.21 -15.55 41.88
N VAL A 303 12.76 -15.85 40.71
CA VAL A 303 12.10 -16.64 39.65
C VAL A 303 13.02 -17.81 39.34
N SER A 304 12.61 -19.01 39.71
CA SER A 304 13.44 -20.21 39.59
C SER A 304 12.76 -21.29 38.76
N MET A 305 13.55 -21.95 37.92
CA MET A 305 13.23 -23.26 37.39
C MET A 305 13.48 -24.28 38.51
N VAL A 306 12.41 -24.81 39.10
CA VAL A 306 12.51 -25.78 40.18
C VAL A 306 12.82 -27.16 39.62
N GLN A 307 12.19 -27.48 38.48
CA GLN A 307 12.33 -28.76 37.80
C GLN A 307 12.16 -28.52 36.30
N HIS A 308 13.16 -28.92 35.51
CA HIS A 308 13.01 -29.04 34.06
C HIS A 308 12.08 -30.20 33.72
N PHE A 309 11.59 -30.26 32.47
CA PHE A 309 10.72 -31.33 32.01
C PHE A 309 11.18 -32.72 32.46
N SER A 310 10.33 -33.39 33.23
CA SER A 310 10.56 -34.72 33.75
C SER A 310 9.30 -35.56 33.63
N SER A 311 9.44 -36.83 33.23
CA SER A 311 8.39 -37.84 33.32
C SER A 311 8.27 -38.45 34.72
N ASP A 312 9.27 -38.24 35.59
CA ASP A 312 9.20 -38.66 36.99
C ASP A 312 8.47 -37.61 37.82
N VAL A 313 7.14 -37.73 37.86
CA VAL A 313 6.27 -36.84 38.62
C VAL A 313 6.49 -36.95 40.12
N LYS A 314 6.95 -38.10 40.62
CA LYS A 314 7.27 -38.28 42.05
C LYS A 314 8.48 -37.43 42.46
N SER A 315 9.50 -37.37 41.61
CA SER A 315 10.62 -36.44 41.79
C SER A 315 10.14 -34.99 41.79
N THR A 316 9.25 -34.62 40.87
CA THR A 316 8.66 -33.28 40.82
C THR A 316 7.87 -32.94 42.10
N GLN A 317 7.09 -33.88 42.64
CA GLN A 317 6.42 -33.73 43.93
C GLN A 317 7.41 -33.56 45.10
N ALA A 318 8.51 -34.31 45.10
CA ALA A 318 9.55 -34.17 46.12
C ALA A 318 10.24 -32.80 46.06
N SER A 319 10.49 -32.28 44.86
CA SER A 319 11.01 -30.92 44.64
C SER A 319 10.01 -29.85 45.09
N LEU A 320 8.73 -30.03 44.79
CA LEU A 320 7.64 -29.14 45.24
C LEU A 320 7.56 -29.07 46.78
N ALA A 321 7.66 -30.21 47.46
CA ALA A 321 7.57 -30.29 48.92
C ALA A 321 8.69 -29.50 49.63
N LYS A 322 9.86 -29.36 48.99
CA LYS A 322 11.04 -28.64 49.52
C LYS A 322 10.98 -27.13 49.30
N LEU A 323 9.99 -26.61 48.57
CA LEU A 323 9.93 -25.19 48.24
C LEU A 323 9.63 -24.32 49.47
N ALA A 324 10.57 -23.42 49.76
CA ALA A 324 10.35 -22.33 50.70
C ALA A 324 9.51 -21.22 50.02
N TRP A 325 8.67 -20.53 50.81
CA TRP A 325 7.89 -19.41 50.30
C TRP A 325 8.79 -18.20 50.02
N PRO A 326 9.01 -17.79 48.75
CA PRO A 326 10.04 -16.81 48.41
C PRO A 326 9.67 -15.39 48.84
N ARG A 327 8.37 -15.07 48.88
CA ARG A 327 7.76 -13.78 49.27
C ARG A 327 8.29 -12.59 48.45
N GLY A 328 7.40 -11.82 47.84
CA GLY A 328 7.88 -10.73 47.00
C GLY A 328 6.81 -10.04 46.20
N THR A 329 7.24 -9.40 45.12
CA THR A 329 6.36 -8.89 44.08
C THR A 329 5.97 -10.01 43.11
N THR A 330 5.19 -9.69 42.07
CA THR A 330 4.63 -10.69 41.14
C THR A 330 5.17 -10.48 39.72
N LEU A 331 6.32 -11.09 39.40
CA LEU A 331 6.97 -11.03 38.08
C LEU A 331 6.47 -12.11 37.12
N THR A 332 5.17 -12.10 36.83
CA THR A 332 4.55 -13.06 35.90
C THR A 332 5.21 -13.04 34.51
N SER A 333 5.66 -11.89 34.01
CA SER A 333 6.33 -11.81 32.71
C SER A 333 7.57 -12.70 32.63
N GLN A 334 8.40 -12.70 33.67
CA GLN A 334 9.63 -13.50 33.70
C GLN A 334 9.32 -15.00 33.85
N ALA A 335 8.26 -15.34 34.58
CA ALA A 335 7.78 -16.73 34.63
C ALA A 335 7.34 -17.23 33.24
N LEU A 336 6.62 -16.39 32.48
CA LEU A 336 6.17 -16.75 31.13
C LEU A 336 7.33 -16.84 30.14
N GLU A 337 8.35 -15.98 30.23
CA GLU A 337 9.55 -16.05 29.37
C GLU A 337 10.44 -17.26 29.74
N LEU A 338 10.52 -17.62 31.03
CA LEU A 338 11.19 -18.84 31.47
C LEU A 338 10.45 -20.08 30.95
N ALA A 339 9.11 -20.11 31.03
CA ALA A 339 8.28 -21.16 30.44
C ALA A 339 8.47 -21.22 28.91
N HIS A 340 8.51 -20.07 28.24
CA HIS A 340 8.75 -20.00 26.79
C HIS A 340 10.11 -20.61 26.41
N SER A 341 11.13 -20.41 27.24
CA SER A 341 12.46 -20.99 27.07
C SER A 341 12.45 -22.50 27.33
N GLU A 342 11.81 -22.94 28.40
CA GLU A 342 11.69 -24.36 28.74
C GLU A 342 10.95 -25.16 27.66
N LEU A 343 9.92 -24.58 27.05
CA LEU A 343 9.17 -25.20 25.95
C LEU A 343 10.02 -25.53 24.72
N THR A 344 11.24 -24.99 24.60
CA THR A 344 12.19 -25.40 23.55
C THR A 344 12.76 -26.81 23.77
N LEU A 345 12.74 -27.29 25.01
CA LEU A 345 13.14 -28.64 25.41
C LEU A 345 11.98 -29.64 25.33
N GLY A 346 10.75 -29.16 25.10
CA GLY A 346 9.56 -29.99 24.98
C GLY A 346 9.57 -30.85 23.70
N ARG A 347 8.82 -31.94 23.74
CA ARG A 347 8.66 -32.91 22.65
C ARG A 347 7.88 -32.29 21.50
N ALA A 348 8.31 -32.52 20.27
CA ALA A 348 7.70 -31.90 19.08
C ALA A 348 6.23 -32.33 18.88
N ASP A 349 5.91 -33.59 19.17
CA ASP A 349 4.62 -34.23 18.96
C ASP A 349 3.69 -34.24 20.18
N ALA A 350 4.12 -33.66 21.30
CA ALA A 350 3.29 -33.48 22.49
C ALA A 350 2.52 -32.15 22.47
N GLU A 351 1.32 -32.18 23.03
CA GLU A 351 0.55 -30.97 23.36
C GLU A 351 1.34 -30.16 24.40
N LYS A 352 1.42 -28.84 24.23
CA LYS A 352 2.20 -27.97 25.12
C LYS A 352 1.26 -27.07 25.89
N VAL A 353 1.28 -27.17 27.22
CA VAL A 353 0.42 -26.39 28.11
C VAL A 353 1.25 -25.68 29.16
N VAL A 354 0.96 -24.40 29.40
CA VAL A 354 1.50 -23.64 30.52
C VAL A 354 0.36 -23.25 31.42
N LEU A 355 0.34 -23.77 32.65
CA LEU A 355 -0.66 -23.44 33.66
C LEU A 355 -0.03 -22.51 34.71
N VAL A 356 -0.56 -21.30 34.82
CA VAL A 356 -0.12 -20.32 35.81
C VAL A 356 -1.15 -20.23 36.93
N ILE A 357 -0.75 -20.53 38.16
CA ILE A 357 -1.57 -20.32 39.36
C ILE A 357 -1.12 -19.04 40.03
N THR A 358 -1.99 -18.03 40.11
CA THR A 358 -1.64 -16.72 40.67
C THR A 358 -2.86 -15.97 41.20
N ASP A 359 -2.63 -15.21 42.27
CA ASP A 359 -3.61 -14.29 42.85
C ASP A 359 -3.39 -12.83 42.40
N GLY A 360 -2.39 -12.61 41.56
CA GLY A 360 -1.74 -11.32 41.40
C GLY A 360 -2.09 -10.56 40.13
N ILE A 361 -2.15 -9.24 40.28
CA ILE A 361 -1.93 -8.29 39.20
C ILE A 361 -0.41 -8.22 39.01
N PRO A 362 0.13 -8.52 37.83
CA PRO A 362 1.57 -8.49 37.66
C PRO A 362 2.09 -7.07 37.77
N VAL A 363 3.34 -6.99 38.20
CA VAL A 363 4.12 -5.75 38.26
C VAL A 363 4.02 -4.93 36.97
N SER A 364 4.09 -5.61 35.81
CA SER A 364 3.97 -4.97 34.49
C SER A 364 2.99 -5.72 33.61
N SER A 365 1.79 -5.16 33.47
CA SER A 365 0.76 -5.67 32.57
C SER A 365 1.23 -5.69 31.11
N ARG A 366 1.98 -4.67 30.67
CA ARG A 366 2.52 -4.59 29.30
C ARG A 366 3.54 -5.70 29.02
N ALA A 367 4.52 -5.88 29.90
CA ALA A 367 5.53 -6.93 29.72
C ALA A 367 4.90 -8.33 29.74
N THR A 368 3.96 -8.56 30.68
CA THR A 368 3.22 -9.82 30.77
C THR A 368 2.40 -10.08 29.51
N SER A 369 1.76 -9.06 28.95
CA SER A 369 1.00 -9.16 27.70
C SER A 369 1.88 -9.57 26.51
N MET A 370 3.06 -8.98 26.37
CA MET A 370 4.00 -9.34 25.30
C MET A 370 4.51 -10.78 25.46
N SER A 371 4.87 -11.17 26.69
CA SER A 371 5.35 -12.52 27.01
C SER A 371 4.26 -13.57 26.75
N ALA A 372 3.02 -13.29 27.19
CA ALA A 372 1.86 -14.15 26.94
C ALA A 372 1.52 -14.27 25.44
N LYS A 373 1.71 -13.21 24.65
CA LYS A 373 1.51 -13.28 23.19
C LYS A 373 2.50 -14.26 22.55
N ARG A 374 3.79 -14.13 22.86
CA ARG A 374 4.84 -15.04 22.35
C ARG A 374 4.62 -16.48 22.81
N LEU A 375 4.27 -16.67 24.07
CA LEU A 375 4.03 -18.00 24.62
C LEU A 375 2.86 -18.72 23.92
N ARG A 376 1.78 -17.99 23.61
CA ARG A 376 0.60 -18.53 22.89
C ARG A 376 0.87 -18.96 21.46
N GLU A 377 1.99 -18.55 20.87
CA GLU A 377 2.40 -19.04 19.55
C GLU A 377 2.97 -20.47 19.62
N LYS A 378 3.43 -20.91 20.80
CA LYS A 378 4.06 -22.22 21.01
C LYS A 378 3.29 -23.18 21.91
N ALA A 379 2.50 -22.65 22.85
CA ALA A 379 1.79 -23.45 23.85
C ALA A 379 0.45 -22.84 24.23
N ARG A 380 -0.45 -23.69 24.72
CA ARG A 380 -1.70 -23.27 25.32
C ARG A 380 -1.44 -22.69 26.71
N LEU A 381 -1.54 -21.37 26.83
CA LEU A 381 -1.45 -20.65 28.10
C LEU A 381 -2.79 -20.65 28.86
N MET A 382 -2.78 -21.18 30.08
CA MET A 382 -3.90 -21.30 30.99
C MET A 382 -3.61 -20.60 32.33
N PHE A 383 -4.67 -20.12 32.99
CA PHE A 383 -4.59 -19.42 34.28
C PHE A 383 -5.57 -20.01 35.29
N GLY A 384 -5.07 -20.36 36.48
CA GLY A 384 -5.85 -20.51 37.69
C GLY A 384 -5.84 -19.18 38.46
N ALA A 385 -6.91 -18.40 38.31
CA ALA A 385 -7.06 -17.05 38.83
C ALA A 385 -7.63 -17.08 40.26
N VAL A 386 -6.77 -16.97 41.28
CA VAL A 386 -7.17 -17.18 42.67
C VAL A 386 -7.51 -15.86 43.34
N LYS A 387 -8.66 -15.75 44.02
CA LYS A 387 -9.05 -14.56 44.81
C LYS A 387 -9.01 -13.25 44.01
N LEU A 388 -9.16 -13.31 42.69
CA LEU A 388 -9.06 -12.15 41.80
C LEU A 388 -10.42 -11.47 41.56
N GLY A 389 -10.45 -10.14 41.75
CA GLY A 389 -11.56 -9.31 41.36
C GLY A 389 -11.72 -9.18 39.83
N LYS A 390 -12.81 -8.55 39.38
CA LYS A 390 -13.12 -8.38 37.94
C LYS A 390 -11.99 -7.74 37.13
N ARG A 391 -11.24 -6.80 37.72
CA ARG A 391 -10.13 -6.09 37.05
C ARG A 391 -8.93 -7.01 36.80
N GLY A 392 -8.52 -7.78 37.81
CA GLY A 392 -7.42 -8.73 37.67
C GLY A 392 -7.74 -9.86 36.71
N LEU A 393 -8.96 -10.41 36.81
CA LEU A 393 -9.42 -11.47 35.91
C LEU A 393 -9.42 -11.03 34.44
N ARG A 394 -9.73 -9.76 34.14
CA ARG A 394 -9.69 -9.21 32.78
C ARG A 394 -8.30 -9.36 32.14
N TYR A 395 -7.22 -9.19 32.91
CA TYR A 395 -5.88 -9.37 32.38
C TYR A 395 -5.62 -10.81 31.94
N MET A 396 -5.98 -11.79 32.78
CA MET A 396 -5.84 -13.20 32.46
C MET A 396 -6.70 -13.64 31.26
N VAL A 397 -7.91 -13.10 31.14
CA VAL A 397 -8.79 -13.32 29.96
C VAL A 397 -8.14 -12.84 28.66
N ASN A 398 -7.36 -11.76 28.72
CA ASN A 398 -6.64 -11.19 27.59
C ASN A 398 -5.34 -11.96 27.28
N TRP A 399 -4.64 -12.44 28.30
CA TRP A 399 -3.38 -13.16 28.16
C TRP A 399 -3.55 -14.63 27.83
N GLY A 400 -4.56 -15.29 28.40
CA GLY A 400 -4.84 -16.70 28.21
C GLY A 400 -5.23 -17.07 26.77
N SER A 401 -5.09 -18.36 26.48
CA SER A 401 -5.48 -18.91 25.18
C SER A 401 -7.00 -18.87 24.99
N LYS A 402 -7.45 -18.96 23.75
CA LYS A 402 -8.88 -19.03 23.42
C LYS A 402 -9.27 -20.49 23.15
N PRO A 403 -10.43 -20.96 23.63
CA PRO A 403 -11.51 -20.18 24.25
C PRO A 403 -11.26 -19.88 25.73
N THR A 404 -11.60 -18.66 26.17
CA THR A 404 -11.31 -18.20 27.54
C THR A 404 -11.94 -19.08 28.62
N LYS A 405 -13.14 -19.63 28.38
CA LYS A 405 -13.85 -20.48 29.36
C LYS A 405 -13.09 -21.75 29.74
N GLU A 406 -12.19 -22.23 28.87
CA GLU A 406 -11.40 -23.45 29.07
C GLU A 406 -9.94 -23.12 29.44
N ASN A 407 -9.57 -21.84 29.53
CA ASN A 407 -8.18 -21.42 29.71
C ASN A 407 -7.99 -20.45 30.88
N VAL A 408 -9.08 -19.97 31.48
CA VAL A 408 -9.03 -19.07 32.64
C VAL A 408 -10.07 -19.55 33.63
N LEU A 409 -9.60 -20.30 34.63
CA LEU A 409 -10.44 -20.78 35.72
C LEU A 409 -10.44 -19.74 36.84
N LYS A 410 -11.62 -19.24 37.20
CA LYS A 410 -11.78 -18.31 38.33
C LYS A 410 -11.97 -19.11 39.61
N ILE A 411 -11.04 -18.97 40.54
CA ILE A 411 -11.04 -19.65 41.83
C ILE A 411 -11.32 -18.59 42.91
N GLN A 412 -12.38 -18.77 43.71
CA GLN A 412 -12.87 -17.68 44.56
C GLN A 412 -11.97 -17.47 45.78
N SER A 413 -11.43 -18.56 46.33
CA SER A 413 -10.59 -18.56 47.51
C SER A 413 -9.43 -19.55 47.39
N PHE A 414 -8.44 -19.43 48.26
CA PHE A 414 -7.37 -20.42 48.37
C PHE A 414 -7.87 -21.77 48.92
N GLN A 415 -9.01 -21.82 49.60
CA GLN A 415 -9.59 -23.09 50.07
C GLN A 415 -10.14 -23.90 48.90
N ASP A 416 -10.70 -23.23 47.89
CA ASP A 416 -11.21 -23.89 46.68
C ASP A 416 -10.10 -24.58 45.89
N LEU A 417 -8.85 -24.07 45.94
CA LEU A 417 -7.69 -24.74 45.36
C LEU A 417 -7.43 -26.12 45.96
N GLU A 418 -7.80 -26.34 47.22
CA GLU A 418 -7.62 -27.63 47.88
C GLU A 418 -8.71 -28.64 47.51
N SER A 419 -9.72 -28.23 46.73
CA SER A 419 -10.80 -29.12 46.28
C SER A 419 -10.38 -29.99 45.10
N LEU A 420 -10.83 -31.25 45.11
CA LEU A 420 -10.68 -32.14 43.96
C LEU A 420 -11.43 -31.64 42.72
N ASP A 421 -12.56 -30.94 42.91
CA ASP A 421 -13.33 -30.37 41.79
C ASP A 421 -12.52 -29.35 40.98
N THR A 422 -11.71 -28.51 41.65
CA THR A 422 -10.82 -27.56 40.98
C THR A 422 -9.72 -28.28 40.21
N VAL A 423 -9.14 -29.34 40.80
CA VAL A 423 -8.13 -30.18 40.14
C VAL A 423 -8.73 -30.86 38.90
N ASP A 424 -9.87 -31.52 39.04
CA ASP A 424 -10.55 -32.21 37.95
C ASP A 424 -10.97 -31.26 36.83
N THR A 425 -11.44 -30.06 37.17
CA THR A 425 -11.77 -29.04 36.17
C THR A 425 -10.54 -28.61 35.37
N LEU A 426 -9.40 -28.40 36.02
CA LEU A 426 -8.16 -28.04 35.31
C LEU A 426 -7.62 -29.19 34.47
N VAL A 427 -7.68 -30.42 34.98
CA VAL A 427 -7.27 -31.61 34.23
C VAL A 427 -8.15 -31.81 32.99
N THR A 428 -9.47 -31.71 33.14
CA THR A 428 -10.43 -31.87 32.02
C THR A 428 -10.32 -30.74 31.01
N ASP A 429 -10.01 -29.51 31.45
CA ASP A 429 -9.74 -28.40 30.54
C ASP A 429 -8.47 -28.65 29.71
N MET A 430 -7.45 -29.31 30.25
CA MET A 430 -6.17 -29.54 29.58
C MET A 430 -6.12 -30.79 28.70
N CYS A 431 -6.73 -31.88 29.17
CA CYS A 431 -6.54 -33.23 28.63
C CYS A 431 -7.64 -33.61 27.65
N LYS A 432 -7.24 -34.03 26.45
CA LYS A 432 -8.15 -34.55 25.42
C LYS A 432 -8.64 -35.96 25.75
N ASN A 433 -7.78 -36.74 26.41
CA ASN A 433 -8.04 -38.08 26.87
C ASN A 433 -7.84 -38.14 28.39
N ILE A 434 -8.82 -38.73 29.08
CA ILE A 434 -8.80 -38.94 30.52
C ILE A 434 -9.14 -40.40 30.83
N THR A 435 -8.67 -40.89 31.97
CA THR A 435 -9.04 -42.18 32.53
C THR A 435 -9.50 -41.99 33.97
N VAL A 436 -10.54 -42.71 34.36
CA VAL A 436 -10.93 -42.80 35.77
C VAL A 436 -10.04 -43.85 36.41
N PRO A 437 -9.32 -43.52 37.49
CA PRO A 437 -8.58 -44.53 38.22
C PRO A 437 -9.54 -45.56 38.80
N THR A 438 -9.46 -46.81 38.33
CA THR A 438 -10.22 -47.92 38.90
C THR A 438 -9.67 -48.21 40.29
N SER A 439 -10.44 -47.91 41.33
CA SER A 439 -10.20 -48.51 42.65
C SER A 439 -10.20 -50.03 42.45
N ALA A 440 -9.10 -50.69 42.82
CA ALA A 440 -9.03 -52.13 42.77
C ALA A 440 -10.19 -52.71 43.60
N THR A 441 -11.19 -53.30 42.94
CA THR A 441 -11.74 -54.66 43.14
C THR A 441 -13.17 -54.72 42.59
N LEU A 442 -13.38 -55.44 41.48
CA LEU A 442 -14.44 -56.43 41.29
C LEU A 442 -14.33 -56.97 39.86
N ALA A 443 -13.61 -58.08 39.74
CA ALA A 443 -13.82 -59.01 38.64
C ALA A 443 -15.28 -59.49 38.73
N VAL A 444 -16.16 -58.89 37.93
CA VAL A 444 -17.46 -59.49 37.60
C VAL A 444 -17.29 -60.15 36.25
N THR A 445 -16.90 -61.43 36.30
CA THR A 445 -16.98 -62.35 35.19
C THR A 445 -18.46 -62.54 34.88
N ILE A 446 -18.94 -62.03 33.74
CA ILE A 446 -20.25 -62.41 33.19
C ILE A 446 -19.99 -63.55 32.20
N ARG A 447 -20.53 -64.73 32.55
CA ARG A 447 -20.62 -65.92 31.68
C ARG A 447 -21.64 -65.71 30.57
#